data_AF-A0A674BQ12-F1
#
_entry.id   AF-A0A674BQ12-F1
#
_cell.length_a   1.000
_cell.length_b   1.000
_cell.length_c   1.000
_cell.angle_alpha   90.00
_cell.angle_beta   90.00
_cell.angle_gamma   90.00
#
_symmetry.space_group_name_H-M   'P 1'
#
loop_
_entity.id
_entity.type
_entity.pdbx_description
1 polymer ?
#
loop_
_entity_poly.entity_id
_entity_poly.type
_entity_poly.pdbx_seq_one_letter_code
_entity_poly.pdbx_strand_id
1 'polypeptide(L)'
;MPLPFGLKLKRTRRYTVSSKSCLVTRIQLLNGEFVEFTLSVESTGQECLEAVAQRLELREITYFSLWYFNKQNQQRWIDLEKPLKKQLDKYGLEPTVYFGVVFYVPTVGQLQQEITRYQYYLQLKKDVLEGRIPCSIEQAIRLAGLAVQADFGDFNRYDSQEFLQKFVLFPIGWIQDERVLEEATQKVAVLYQNYRGLPAPEAEMLYMQEVEKMEGYGQESTPAKDSQGTDILLGACLDGIFVKHKNGRPPLVFKWNEINNMTHNKSFFALELTNKEESVQFQTEDLETSKYVCRMCLARHKFYKINKSNNLYMNSQHGYYYHSQTSLDRSPLEYGNSGGGNGRLRNGSVYSAHSTSSLTNPQHYMQPSPMSSNPSITGSDITRPDYVPSGIYRRPEVGHVHFNLPSGAAV
;
A
#
# COMPACT_ATOMS: atom_id res chain seq x y z
N MET A 1 13.23 -1.51 69.15
CA MET A 1 14.54 -1.92 68.60
C MET A 1 14.54 -1.67 67.10
N PRO A 2 15.49 -0.90 66.54
CA PRO A 2 15.61 -0.74 65.09
C PRO A 2 16.51 -1.86 64.53
N LEU A 3 16.14 -2.43 63.37
CA LEU A 3 17.05 -3.30 62.64
C LEU A 3 18.00 -2.47 61.75
N PRO A 4 19.31 -2.78 61.74
CA PRO A 4 20.34 -2.08 61.01
C PRO A 4 20.41 -2.57 59.56
N PHE A 5 21.27 -1.95 58.74
CA PHE A 5 21.58 -2.23 57.33
C PHE A 5 20.84 -1.34 56.32
N GLY A 6 21.46 -0.18 56.08
CA GLY A 6 21.20 0.64 54.91
C GLY A 6 21.78 -0.01 53.65
N LEU A 7 20.89 -0.51 52.79
CA LEU A 7 21.18 -0.77 51.39
C LEU A 7 20.72 0.45 50.58
N LYS A 8 21.65 1.34 50.26
CA LYS A 8 21.40 2.41 49.27
C LYS A 8 21.32 1.74 47.89
N LEU A 9 20.11 1.37 47.45
CA LEU A 9 19.87 1.08 46.04
C LEU A 9 20.25 2.33 45.25
N LYS A 10 21.34 2.26 44.46
CA LYS A 10 21.58 3.21 43.38
C LYS A 10 20.34 3.16 42.49
N ARG A 11 19.55 4.23 42.50
CA ARG A 11 18.48 4.48 41.54
C ARG A 11 19.04 4.17 40.15
N THR A 12 18.60 3.09 39.54
CA THR A 12 18.80 2.83 38.12
C THR A 12 18.24 4.06 37.41
N ARG A 13 19.13 4.92 36.90
CA ARG A 13 18.72 5.99 36.00
C ARG A 13 18.04 5.28 34.84
N ARG A 14 16.70 5.37 34.78
CA ARG A 14 15.99 5.18 33.53
C ARG A 14 16.69 6.11 32.55
N TYR A 15 17.40 5.55 31.57
CA TYR A 15 17.84 6.32 30.43
C TYR A 15 16.56 6.78 29.74
N THR A 16 16.10 7.99 30.06
CA THR A 16 15.24 8.73 29.17
C THR A 16 16.10 8.99 27.94
N VAL A 17 15.96 8.15 26.92
CA VAL A 17 16.45 8.47 25.58
C VAL A 17 15.88 9.86 25.27
N SER A 18 16.76 10.84 25.15
CA SER A 18 16.42 12.24 24.91
C SER A 18 15.43 12.32 23.75
N SER A 19 14.22 12.76 24.05
CA SER A 19 13.04 12.85 23.16
C SER A 19 13.16 13.88 22.03
N LYS A 20 14.38 14.30 21.66
CA LYS A 20 14.64 15.33 20.63
C LYS A 20 15.27 14.79 19.34
N SER A 21 15.89 13.62 19.38
CA SER A 21 16.58 13.01 18.21
C SER A 21 15.81 11.88 17.54
N CYS A 22 14.65 11.50 18.10
CA CYS A 22 13.82 10.44 17.57
C CYS A 22 12.47 10.98 17.09
N LEU A 23 11.99 10.43 15.98
CA LEU A 23 10.66 10.61 15.44
C LEU A 23 9.87 9.32 15.67
N VAL A 24 8.77 9.37 16.39
CA VAL A 24 7.79 8.27 16.42
C VAL A 24 6.77 8.56 15.32
N THR A 25 6.78 7.76 14.26
CA THR A 25 5.85 7.90 13.13
C THR A 25 4.81 6.80 13.19
N ARG A 26 3.54 7.19 13.17
CA ARG A 26 2.40 6.29 13.01
C ARG A 26 2.08 6.15 11.53
N ILE A 27 2.12 4.92 11.02
CA ILE A 27 1.88 4.60 9.62
C ILE A 27 0.63 3.74 9.50
N GLN A 28 -0.34 4.17 8.70
CA GLN A 28 -1.47 3.33 8.31
C GLN A 28 -1.10 2.48 7.09
N LEU A 29 -1.24 1.18 7.23
CA LEU A 29 -1.05 0.20 6.16
C LEU A 29 -2.30 0.08 5.28
N LEU A 30 -2.18 -0.57 4.13
CA LEU A 30 -3.30 -0.73 3.18
C LEU A 30 -4.42 -1.63 3.71
N ASN A 31 -4.12 -2.51 4.66
CA ASN A 31 -5.13 -3.31 5.37
C ASN A 31 -5.88 -2.52 6.47
N GLY A 32 -5.56 -1.23 6.62
CA GLY A 32 -6.16 -0.33 7.60
C GLY A 32 -5.50 -0.35 8.99
N GLU A 33 -4.60 -1.30 9.25
CA GLU A 33 -3.88 -1.40 10.51
C GLU A 33 -2.84 -0.29 10.66
N PHE A 34 -2.53 0.07 11.90
CA PHE A 34 -1.49 1.03 12.21
C PHE A 34 -0.26 0.33 12.76
N VAL A 35 0.91 0.75 12.28
CA VAL A 35 2.20 0.38 12.82
C VAL A 35 2.96 1.64 13.23
N GLU A 36 3.77 1.53 14.27
CA GLU A 36 4.59 2.63 14.76
C GLU A 36 6.07 2.30 14.61
N PHE A 37 6.83 3.26 14.09
CA PHE A 37 8.27 3.16 13.97
C PHE A 37 8.94 4.29 14.73
N THR A 38 10.01 3.96 15.45
CA THR A 38 10.91 4.96 16.05
C THR A 38 12.11 5.13 15.13
N LEU A 39 12.18 6.28 14.46
CA LEU A 39 13.22 6.64 13.50
C LEU A 39 14.09 7.78 14.05
N SER A 40 15.22 8.05 13.42
CA SER A 40 15.95 9.29 13.67
C SER A 40 15.18 10.48 13.10
N VAL A 41 15.27 11.67 13.72
CA VAL A 41 14.71 12.91 13.14
C VAL A 41 15.33 13.29 11.79
N GLU A 42 16.50 12.73 11.47
CA GLU A 42 17.19 12.90 10.20
C GLU A 42 16.80 11.85 9.16
N SER A 43 16.13 10.77 9.57
CA SER A 43 15.74 9.68 8.66
C SER A 43 14.85 10.20 7.54
N THR A 44 15.19 9.76 6.34
CA THR A 44 14.52 10.06 5.09
C THR A 44 13.21 9.30 4.95
N GLY A 45 12.38 9.72 3.99
CA GLY A 45 11.19 8.93 3.62
C GLY A 45 11.56 7.53 3.11
N GLN A 46 12.71 7.38 2.46
CA GLN A 46 13.21 6.09 1.97
C GLN A 46 13.48 5.11 3.12
N GLU A 47 14.23 5.52 4.15
CA GLU A 47 14.50 4.67 5.32
C GLU A 47 13.20 4.27 6.04
N CYS A 48 12.22 5.17 6.08
CA CYS A 48 10.91 4.87 6.65
C CYS A 48 10.14 3.83 5.81
N LEU A 49 10.16 3.97 4.48
CA LEU A 49 9.54 3.02 3.56
C LEU A 49 10.20 1.64 3.66
N GLU A 50 11.53 1.59 3.78
CA GLU A 50 12.29 0.35 3.98
C GLU A 50 11.92 -0.35 5.28
N ALA A 51 11.71 0.40 6.38
CA ALA A 51 11.24 -0.17 7.64
C ALA A 51 9.83 -0.79 7.51
N VAL A 52 8.92 -0.13 6.78
CA VAL A 52 7.59 -0.68 6.46
C VAL A 52 7.73 -1.94 5.60
N ALA A 53 8.55 -1.89 4.55
CA ALA A 53 8.78 -3.02 3.66
C ALA A 53 9.38 -4.22 4.40
N GLN A 54 10.34 -4.00 5.29
CA GLN A 54 10.91 -5.05 6.15
C GLN A 54 9.84 -5.67 7.04
N ARG A 55 8.96 -4.86 7.65
CA ARG A 55 7.87 -5.33 8.51
C ARG A 55 6.83 -6.17 7.75
N LEU A 56 6.67 -5.92 6.44
CA LEU A 56 5.78 -6.63 5.54
C LEU A 56 6.48 -7.72 4.71
N GLU A 57 7.81 -7.89 4.82
CA GLU A 57 8.61 -8.80 4.00
C GLU A 57 8.53 -8.52 2.47
N LEU A 58 8.32 -7.24 2.11
CA LEU A 58 8.28 -6.77 0.72
C LEU A 58 9.70 -6.59 0.16
N ARG A 59 9.99 -7.24 -0.97
CA ARG A 59 11.24 -7.06 -1.75
C ARG A 59 11.01 -6.18 -2.97
N GLU A 60 9.82 -6.21 -3.57
CA GLU A 60 9.44 -5.34 -4.70
C GLU A 60 9.02 -3.93 -4.23
N ILE A 61 9.86 -3.30 -3.39
CA ILE A 61 9.57 -2.02 -2.72
C ILE A 61 9.31 -0.89 -3.73
N THR A 62 9.86 -1.00 -4.94
CA THR A 62 9.81 0.02 -5.99
C THR A 62 8.40 0.46 -6.38
N TYR A 63 7.35 -0.32 -6.13
CA TYR A 63 5.98 0.06 -6.48
C TYR A 63 5.28 0.90 -5.41
N PHE A 64 5.85 0.94 -4.20
CA PHE A 64 5.23 1.50 -3.02
C PHE A 64 5.86 2.82 -2.62
N SER A 65 5.10 3.63 -1.89
CA SER A 65 5.60 4.84 -1.26
C SER A 65 4.76 5.19 -0.05
N LEU A 66 5.08 6.34 0.54
CA LEU A 66 4.41 6.90 1.68
C LEU A 66 3.74 8.21 1.28
N TRP A 67 2.57 8.51 1.84
CA TRP A 67 1.87 9.77 1.61
C TRP A 67 1.30 10.33 2.91
N TYR A 68 0.91 11.61 2.88
CA TYR A 68 0.29 12.31 4.00
C TYR A 68 -0.73 13.33 3.46
N PHE A 69 -1.60 13.83 4.33
CA PHE A 69 -2.45 14.98 4.01
C PHE A 69 -1.70 16.27 4.33
N ASN A 70 -1.59 17.17 3.35
CA ASN A 70 -1.02 18.50 3.59
C ASN A 70 -2.02 19.43 4.31
N LYS A 71 -1.58 20.62 4.70
CA LYS A 71 -2.40 21.64 5.39
C LYS A 71 -3.65 22.09 4.61
N GLN A 72 -3.69 21.86 3.29
CA GLN A 72 -4.84 22.08 2.41
C GLN A 72 -5.75 20.84 2.27
N ASN A 73 -5.52 19.81 3.09
CA ASN A 73 -6.22 18.53 3.06
C ASN A 73 -6.11 17.78 1.72
N GLN A 74 -4.99 17.96 1.01
CA GLN A 74 -4.67 17.25 -0.23
C GLN A 74 -3.72 16.09 0.08
N GLN A 75 -3.96 14.93 -0.53
CA GLN A 75 -3.04 13.80 -0.50
C GLN A 75 -1.74 14.17 -1.23
N ARG A 76 -0.59 14.00 -0.58
CA ARG A 76 0.74 14.24 -1.16
C ARG A 76 1.68 13.08 -0.86
N TRP A 77 2.31 12.53 -1.90
CA TRP A 77 3.42 11.57 -1.74
C TRP A 77 4.64 12.22 -1.09
N ILE A 78 5.24 11.52 -0.14
CA ILE A 78 6.47 11.91 0.54
C ILE A 78 7.62 11.98 -0.47
N ASP A 79 8.52 12.94 -0.27
CA ASP A 79 9.81 12.94 -0.94
C ASP A 79 10.75 12.00 -0.20
N LEU A 80 10.94 10.81 -0.79
CA LEU A 80 11.72 9.73 -0.19
C LEU A 80 13.19 10.12 0.04
N GLU A 81 13.71 11.09 -0.73
CA GLU A 81 15.09 11.58 -0.59
C GLU A 81 15.26 12.61 0.54
N LYS A 82 14.17 13.09 1.15
CA LYS A 82 14.20 14.14 2.18
C LYS A 82 13.84 13.59 3.56
N PRO A 83 14.35 14.22 4.64
CA PRO A 83 13.98 13.86 6.01
C PRO A 83 12.47 13.88 6.23
N LEU A 84 11.90 12.79 6.71
CA LEU A 84 10.45 12.62 6.87
C LEU A 84 9.89 13.65 7.85
N LYS A 85 10.53 13.82 9.02
CA LYS A 85 10.09 14.77 10.05
C LYS A 85 9.94 16.19 9.50
N LYS A 86 10.94 16.67 8.76
CA LYS A 86 10.96 18.04 8.23
C LYS A 86 9.81 18.28 7.24
N GLN A 87 9.42 17.25 6.48
CA GLN A 87 8.31 17.35 5.55
C GLN A 87 6.97 17.41 6.29
N LEU A 88 6.76 16.52 7.26
CA LEU A 88 5.54 16.50 8.08
C LEU A 88 5.37 17.78 8.89
N ASP A 89 6.42 18.27 9.57
CA ASP A 89 6.35 19.53 10.33
C ASP A 89 6.00 20.73 9.44
N LYS A 90 6.55 20.76 8.21
CA LYS A 90 6.40 21.90 7.31
C LYS A 90 5.05 21.89 6.60
N TYR A 91 4.65 20.75 6.05
CA TYR A 91 3.53 20.64 5.12
C TYR A 91 2.37 19.80 5.64
N GLY A 92 2.62 18.88 6.58
CA GLY A 92 1.61 17.94 7.08
C GLY A 92 0.51 18.61 7.89
N LEU A 93 -0.71 18.11 7.71
CA LEU A 93 -1.86 18.43 8.53
C LEU A 93 -1.77 17.73 9.90
N GLU A 94 -1.37 16.46 9.87
CA GLU A 94 -1.20 15.60 11.04
C GLU A 94 0.05 14.72 10.88
N PRO A 95 0.61 14.13 11.96
CA PRO A 95 1.80 13.30 11.87
C PRO A 95 1.54 11.90 11.30
N THR A 96 0.29 11.59 10.90
CA THR A 96 -0.06 10.30 10.30
C THR A 96 0.52 10.20 8.90
N VAL A 97 1.18 9.08 8.64
CA VAL A 97 1.68 8.69 7.33
C VAL A 97 0.90 7.49 6.84
N TYR A 98 0.76 7.35 5.54
CA TYR A 98 0.01 6.27 4.92
C TYR A 98 0.88 5.54 3.91
N PHE A 99 0.86 4.23 3.94
CA PHE A 99 1.50 3.37 2.96
C PHE A 99 0.57 3.17 1.75
N GLY A 100 1.12 3.17 0.54
CA GLY A 100 0.32 2.95 -0.67
C GLY A 100 1.14 2.63 -1.91
N VAL A 101 0.44 2.22 -2.97
CA VAL A 101 1.05 1.99 -4.30
C VAL A 101 1.13 3.33 -5.04
N VAL A 102 2.33 3.68 -5.50
CA VAL A 102 2.58 4.91 -6.27
C VAL A 102 2.80 4.65 -7.75
N PHE A 103 3.36 3.47 -8.09
CA PHE A 103 3.63 3.08 -9.47
C PHE A 103 2.89 1.79 -9.82
N TYR A 104 2.07 1.89 -10.85
CA TYR A 104 1.23 0.81 -11.38
C TYR A 104 1.91 0.14 -12.57
N VAL A 105 1.80 -1.19 -12.68
CA VAL A 105 2.31 -1.96 -13.82
C VAL A 105 1.22 -2.15 -14.88
N PRO A 106 1.55 -2.22 -16.18
CA PRO A 106 0.54 -2.46 -17.22
C PRO A 106 -0.14 -3.84 -17.16
N THR A 107 0.51 -4.80 -16.50
CA THR A 107 -0.04 -6.15 -16.32
C THR A 107 0.32 -6.65 -14.94
N VAL A 108 -0.68 -6.88 -14.10
CA VAL A 108 -0.49 -7.28 -12.69
C VAL A 108 0.15 -8.66 -12.53
N GLY A 109 0.09 -9.50 -13.57
CA GLY A 109 0.84 -10.77 -13.63
C GLY A 109 2.37 -10.61 -13.60
N GLN A 110 2.90 -9.39 -13.76
CA GLN A 110 4.34 -9.12 -13.63
C GLN A 110 4.80 -9.07 -12.16
N LEU A 111 3.88 -8.91 -11.20
CA LEU A 111 4.20 -8.85 -9.77
C LEU A 111 4.59 -10.24 -9.25
N GLN A 112 5.81 -10.37 -8.74
CA GLN A 112 6.40 -11.68 -8.45
C GLN A 112 6.01 -12.22 -7.08
N GLN A 113 6.04 -11.38 -6.04
CA GLN A 113 5.73 -11.81 -4.68
C GLN A 113 4.23 -11.77 -4.41
N GLU A 114 3.73 -12.79 -3.70
CA GLU A 114 2.34 -12.84 -3.24
C GLU A 114 1.99 -11.66 -2.35
N ILE A 115 2.86 -11.29 -1.42
CA ILE A 115 2.65 -10.11 -0.58
C ILE A 115 2.58 -8.81 -1.39
N THR A 116 3.34 -8.67 -2.48
CA THR A 116 3.24 -7.50 -3.39
C THR A 116 1.86 -7.45 -4.04
N ARG A 117 1.38 -8.61 -4.54
CA ARG A 117 0.05 -8.76 -5.14
C ARG A 117 -1.05 -8.43 -4.15
N TYR A 118 -0.95 -8.93 -2.92
CA TYR A 118 -1.91 -8.63 -1.86
C TYR A 118 -1.99 -7.13 -1.56
N GLN A 119 -0.85 -6.46 -1.39
CA GLN A 119 -0.84 -5.00 -1.17
C GLN A 119 -1.40 -4.23 -2.37
N TYR A 120 -1.11 -4.66 -3.60
CA TYR A 120 -1.71 -4.08 -4.81
C TYR A 120 -3.23 -4.25 -4.84
N TYR A 121 -3.73 -5.45 -4.53
CA TYR A 121 -5.16 -5.75 -4.43
C TYR A 121 -5.83 -4.82 -3.42
N LEU A 122 -5.27 -4.66 -2.22
CA LEU A 122 -5.83 -3.78 -1.20
C LEU A 122 -5.90 -2.32 -1.66
N GLN A 123 -4.86 -1.83 -2.33
CA GLN A 123 -4.87 -0.48 -2.92
C GLN A 123 -5.95 -0.33 -3.99
N LEU A 124 -6.05 -1.27 -4.94
CA LEU A 124 -7.05 -1.20 -6.01
C LEU A 124 -8.48 -1.32 -5.46
N LYS A 125 -8.69 -2.19 -4.46
CA LYS A 125 -9.96 -2.28 -3.74
C LYS A 125 -10.32 -0.94 -3.11
N LYS A 126 -9.38 -0.30 -2.44
CA LYS A 126 -9.57 1.04 -1.87
C LYS A 126 -9.91 2.08 -2.93
N ASP A 127 -9.18 2.11 -4.05
CA ASP A 127 -9.38 3.10 -5.11
C ASP A 127 -10.74 2.94 -5.81
N VAL A 128 -11.23 1.70 -5.98
CA VAL A 128 -12.59 1.43 -6.47
C VAL A 128 -13.63 1.88 -5.43
N LEU A 129 -13.48 1.48 -4.16
CA LEU A 129 -14.45 1.80 -3.11
C LEU A 129 -14.53 3.31 -2.79
N GLU A 130 -13.45 4.05 -2.97
CA GLU A 130 -13.44 5.51 -2.81
C GLU A 130 -13.87 6.26 -4.10
N GLY A 131 -14.16 5.52 -5.18
CA GLY A 131 -14.59 6.09 -6.46
C GLY A 131 -13.48 6.77 -7.26
N ARG A 132 -12.20 6.54 -6.91
CA ARG A 132 -11.06 7.04 -7.69
C ARG A 132 -10.96 6.32 -9.04
N ILE A 133 -11.24 5.02 -9.04
CA ILE A 133 -11.40 4.23 -10.25
C ILE A 133 -12.90 4.09 -10.52
N PRO A 134 -13.45 4.81 -11.52
CA PRO A 134 -14.85 4.66 -11.89
C PRO A 134 -15.11 3.25 -12.43
N CYS A 135 -16.26 2.69 -12.07
CA CYS A 135 -16.71 1.40 -12.57
C CYS A 135 -18.13 1.52 -13.15
N SER A 136 -18.67 0.44 -13.68
CA SER A 136 -20.10 0.24 -13.92
C SER A 136 -20.70 -0.62 -12.81
N ILE A 137 -22.02 -0.66 -12.66
CA ILE A 137 -22.68 -1.51 -11.66
C ILE A 137 -22.30 -2.99 -11.84
N GLU A 138 -22.19 -3.45 -13.08
CA GLU A 138 -21.81 -4.84 -13.37
C GLU A 138 -20.35 -5.14 -12.98
N GLN A 139 -19.43 -4.21 -13.25
CA GLN A 139 -18.05 -4.31 -12.78
C GLN A 139 -17.99 -4.32 -11.26
N ALA A 140 -18.73 -3.41 -10.59
CA ALA A 140 -18.75 -3.32 -9.14
C ALA A 140 -19.27 -4.62 -8.50
N ILE A 141 -20.32 -5.23 -9.05
CA ILE A 141 -20.85 -6.53 -8.60
C ILE A 141 -19.81 -7.64 -8.77
N ARG A 142 -19.12 -7.72 -9.92
CA ARG A 142 -18.06 -8.71 -10.15
C ARG A 142 -16.91 -8.56 -9.17
N LEU A 143 -16.42 -7.33 -9.01
CA LEU A 143 -15.34 -6.98 -8.08
C LEU A 143 -15.73 -7.28 -6.63
N ALA A 144 -16.95 -6.94 -6.21
CA ALA A 144 -17.44 -7.25 -4.87
C ALA A 144 -17.53 -8.77 -4.63
N GLY A 145 -17.98 -9.56 -5.61
CA GLY A 145 -17.98 -11.02 -5.50
C GLY A 145 -16.59 -11.61 -5.31
N LEU A 146 -15.60 -11.12 -6.08
CA LEU A 146 -14.19 -11.53 -5.93
C LEU A 146 -13.60 -11.08 -4.59
N ALA A 147 -13.89 -9.85 -4.15
CA ALA A 147 -13.42 -9.33 -2.86
C ALA A 147 -13.99 -10.11 -1.68
N VAL A 148 -15.28 -10.49 -1.73
CA VAL A 148 -15.88 -11.33 -0.69
C VAL A 148 -15.23 -12.71 -0.65
N GLN A 149 -14.95 -13.33 -1.81
CA GLN A 149 -14.23 -14.61 -1.85
C GLN A 149 -12.79 -14.46 -1.30
N ALA A 150 -12.08 -13.40 -1.67
CA ALA A 150 -10.73 -13.14 -1.17
C ALA A 150 -10.70 -12.90 0.34
N ASP A 151 -11.65 -12.12 0.86
CA ASP A 151 -11.66 -11.69 2.26
C ASP A 151 -12.23 -12.78 3.20
N PHE A 152 -13.24 -13.56 2.77
CA PHE A 152 -13.95 -14.53 3.63
C PHE A 152 -13.69 -16.01 3.30
N GLY A 153 -13.01 -16.31 2.18
CA GLY A 153 -12.86 -17.68 1.69
C GLY A 153 -14.19 -18.28 1.22
N ASP A 154 -14.27 -19.61 1.10
CA ASP A 154 -15.42 -20.29 0.49
C ASP A 154 -16.77 -20.00 1.16
N PHE A 155 -17.79 -19.76 0.34
CA PHE A 155 -19.17 -19.64 0.80
C PHE A 155 -19.63 -20.88 1.57
N ASN A 156 -20.10 -20.65 2.80
CA ASN A 156 -20.77 -21.64 3.61
C ASN A 156 -22.30 -21.54 3.44
N ARG A 157 -22.90 -22.59 2.89
CA ARG A 157 -24.36 -22.68 2.62
C ARG A 157 -25.27 -22.53 3.83
N TYR A 158 -24.73 -22.60 5.05
CA TYR A 158 -25.49 -22.43 6.28
C TYR A 158 -25.46 -21.00 6.81
N ASP A 159 -24.63 -20.13 6.25
CA ASP A 159 -24.49 -18.75 6.71
C ASP A 159 -25.50 -17.82 6.02
N SER A 160 -26.13 -16.94 6.80
CA SER A 160 -27.06 -15.93 6.29
C SER A 160 -26.31 -14.92 5.42
N GLN A 161 -26.76 -14.69 4.19
CA GLN A 161 -26.17 -13.70 3.28
C GLN A 161 -26.36 -12.25 3.75
N GLU A 162 -27.15 -12.03 4.79
CA GLU A 162 -27.35 -10.71 5.43
C GLU A 162 -26.04 -10.12 5.97
N PHE A 163 -25.02 -10.94 6.26
CA PHE A 163 -23.73 -10.42 6.70
C PHE A 163 -23.10 -9.47 5.66
N LEU A 164 -23.37 -9.69 4.36
CA LEU A 164 -22.85 -8.87 3.27
C LEU A 164 -23.29 -7.40 3.38
N GLN A 165 -24.45 -7.16 3.98
CA GLN A 165 -24.98 -5.81 4.18
C GLN A 165 -24.17 -5.00 5.20
N LYS A 166 -23.40 -5.67 6.08
CA LYS A 166 -22.56 -5.03 7.11
C LYS A 166 -21.26 -4.45 6.54
N PHE A 167 -20.95 -4.78 5.29
CA PHE A 167 -19.68 -4.44 4.66
C PHE A 167 -19.87 -3.43 3.50
N VAL A 168 -18.81 -2.67 3.25
CA VAL A 168 -18.75 -1.75 2.12
C VAL A 168 -18.33 -2.53 0.87
N LEU A 169 -19.31 -2.91 0.06
CA LEU A 169 -19.12 -3.71 -1.15
C LEU A 169 -18.98 -2.86 -2.42
N PHE A 170 -19.47 -1.62 -2.39
CA PHE A 170 -19.60 -0.76 -3.57
C PHE A 170 -19.02 0.64 -3.29
N PRO A 171 -18.70 1.42 -4.33
CA PRO A 171 -18.13 2.76 -4.16
C PRO A 171 -18.96 3.69 -3.27
N ILE A 172 -18.28 4.55 -2.52
CA ILE A 172 -18.92 5.50 -1.62
C ILE A 172 -19.74 6.52 -2.43
N GLY A 173 -21.00 6.74 -2.03
CA GLY A 173 -21.90 7.69 -2.68
C GLY A 173 -22.58 7.20 -3.97
N TRP A 174 -22.30 5.98 -4.43
CA TRP A 174 -22.89 5.43 -5.65
C TRP A 174 -24.34 4.99 -5.51
N ILE A 175 -24.66 4.27 -4.43
CA ILE A 175 -25.97 3.64 -4.30
C ILE A 175 -26.78 4.38 -3.24
N GLN A 176 -27.52 5.38 -3.71
CA GLN A 176 -28.49 6.13 -2.90
C GLN A 176 -29.87 5.44 -2.89
N ASP A 177 -30.14 4.57 -3.87
CA ASP A 177 -31.35 3.76 -3.96
C ASP A 177 -31.13 2.41 -3.27
N GLU A 178 -31.81 2.20 -2.14
CA GLU A 178 -31.72 0.97 -1.36
C GLU A 178 -32.12 -0.29 -2.16
N ARG A 179 -33.05 -0.18 -3.12
CA ARG A 179 -33.47 -1.33 -3.93
C ARG A 179 -32.38 -1.77 -4.87
N VAL A 180 -31.70 -0.82 -5.52
CA VAL A 180 -30.55 -1.10 -6.38
C VAL A 180 -29.43 -1.73 -5.56
N LEU A 181 -29.23 -1.27 -4.32
CA LEU A 181 -28.23 -1.83 -3.41
C LEU A 181 -28.54 -3.29 -3.06
N GLU A 182 -29.79 -3.58 -2.74
CA GLU A 182 -30.26 -4.91 -2.38
C GLU A 182 -30.11 -5.86 -3.57
N GLU A 183 -30.57 -5.48 -4.76
CA GLU A 183 -30.43 -6.28 -5.98
C GLU A 183 -28.96 -6.55 -6.33
N ALA A 184 -28.09 -5.53 -6.24
CA ALA A 184 -26.66 -5.69 -6.47
C ALA A 184 -26.04 -6.63 -5.43
N THR A 185 -26.39 -6.50 -4.16
CA THR A 185 -25.90 -7.36 -3.07
C THR A 185 -26.35 -8.81 -3.26
N GLN A 186 -27.59 -9.05 -3.71
CA GLN A 186 -28.06 -10.39 -4.03
C GLN A 186 -27.26 -11.02 -5.18
N LYS A 187 -26.91 -10.24 -6.21
CA LYS A 187 -26.04 -10.70 -7.30
C LYS A 187 -24.63 -11.02 -6.82
N VAL A 188 -24.08 -10.22 -5.90
CA VAL A 188 -22.79 -10.51 -5.23
C VAL A 188 -22.86 -11.86 -4.50
N ALA A 189 -23.94 -12.11 -3.77
CA ALA A 189 -24.12 -13.37 -3.04
C ALA A 189 -24.21 -14.60 -3.96
N VAL A 190 -24.77 -14.46 -5.16
CA VAL A 190 -24.77 -15.51 -6.19
C VAL A 190 -23.36 -15.74 -6.74
N LEU A 191 -22.61 -14.67 -7.05
CA LEU A 191 -21.22 -14.81 -7.49
C LEU A 191 -20.34 -15.46 -6.42
N TYR A 192 -20.52 -15.08 -5.15
CA TYR A 192 -19.78 -15.65 -4.04
C TYR A 192 -19.97 -17.17 -3.93
N GLN A 193 -21.20 -17.66 -4.12
CA GLN A 193 -21.48 -19.10 -4.21
C GLN A 193 -20.76 -19.77 -5.38
N ASN A 194 -20.70 -19.11 -6.53
CA ASN A 194 -20.07 -19.65 -7.75
C ASN A 194 -18.54 -19.68 -7.65
N TYR A 195 -17.93 -18.85 -6.81
CA TYR A 195 -16.49 -18.82 -6.58
C TYR A 195 -16.00 -19.84 -5.56
N ARG A 196 -16.87 -20.72 -5.06
CA ARG A 196 -16.45 -21.79 -4.15
C ARG A 196 -15.33 -22.64 -4.76
N GLY A 197 -14.27 -22.84 -4.00
CA GLY A 197 -13.05 -23.53 -4.40
C GLY A 197 -11.99 -22.61 -5.04
N LEU A 198 -12.28 -21.33 -5.23
CA LEU A 198 -11.32 -20.33 -5.67
C LEU A 198 -10.49 -19.85 -4.46
N PRO A 199 -9.18 -20.10 -4.40
CA PRO A 199 -8.39 -19.63 -3.27
C PRO A 199 -8.23 -18.10 -3.27
N ALA A 200 -7.95 -17.52 -2.10
CA ALA A 200 -7.90 -16.06 -1.93
C ALA A 200 -6.86 -15.38 -2.84
N PRO A 201 -5.60 -15.84 -2.97
CA PRO A 201 -4.63 -15.20 -3.86
C PRO A 201 -5.06 -15.17 -5.33
N GLU A 202 -5.80 -16.18 -5.79
CA GLU A 202 -6.36 -16.25 -7.14
C GLU A 202 -7.56 -15.31 -7.31
N ALA A 203 -8.42 -15.19 -6.29
CA ALA A 203 -9.50 -14.20 -6.27
C ALA A 203 -8.95 -12.76 -6.30
N GLU A 204 -7.90 -12.49 -5.52
CA GLU A 204 -7.15 -11.22 -5.54
C GLU A 204 -6.57 -10.95 -6.93
N MET A 205 -5.92 -11.94 -7.55
CA MET A 205 -5.38 -11.81 -8.91
C MET A 205 -6.46 -11.48 -9.93
N LEU A 206 -7.60 -12.19 -9.91
CA LEU A 206 -8.73 -11.92 -10.80
C LEU A 206 -9.31 -10.52 -10.58
N TYR A 207 -9.40 -10.07 -9.32
CA TYR A 207 -9.81 -8.71 -9.00
C TYR A 207 -8.89 -7.70 -9.67
N MET A 208 -7.59 -7.84 -9.48
CA MET A 208 -6.60 -6.94 -10.07
C MET A 208 -6.62 -6.95 -11.61
N GLN A 209 -6.82 -8.11 -12.24
CA GLN A 209 -6.92 -8.27 -13.70
C GLN A 209 -8.20 -7.67 -14.31
N GLU A 210 -9.27 -7.53 -13.54
CA GLU A 210 -10.45 -6.77 -13.96
C GLU A 210 -10.15 -5.26 -13.87
N VAL A 211 -9.56 -4.82 -12.75
CA VAL A 211 -9.29 -3.39 -12.49
C VAL A 211 -8.22 -2.81 -13.41
N GLU A 212 -7.19 -3.57 -13.80
CA GLU A 212 -6.13 -3.09 -14.72
C GLU A 212 -6.66 -2.65 -16.10
N LYS A 213 -7.87 -3.12 -16.48
CA LYS A 213 -8.52 -2.80 -17.77
C LYS A 213 -9.47 -1.60 -17.67
N MET A 214 -9.68 -1.04 -16.48
CA MET A 214 -10.68 0.00 -16.24
C MET A 214 -10.10 1.41 -16.44
N GLU A 215 -10.96 2.36 -16.84
CA GLU A 215 -10.59 3.78 -16.88
C GLU A 215 -10.21 4.25 -15.47
N GLY A 216 -9.12 5.02 -15.35
CA GLY A 216 -8.63 5.49 -14.06
C GLY A 216 -7.56 4.61 -13.43
N TYR A 217 -7.31 3.40 -13.94
CA TYR A 217 -6.25 2.53 -13.42
C TYR A 217 -4.88 3.23 -13.43
N GLY A 218 -4.27 3.33 -12.25
CA GLY A 218 -2.98 3.97 -12.04
C GLY A 218 -2.93 5.47 -12.35
N GLN A 219 -4.08 6.13 -12.47
CA GLN A 219 -4.15 7.56 -12.76
C GLN A 219 -4.14 8.39 -11.47
N GLU A 220 -3.35 9.46 -11.48
CA GLU A 220 -3.39 10.51 -10.46
C GLU A 220 -3.53 11.85 -11.20
N SER A 221 -4.46 12.70 -10.76
CA SER A 221 -4.70 13.99 -11.39
C SER A 221 -4.77 15.13 -10.38
N THR A 222 -4.52 16.33 -10.86
CA THR A 222 -4.58 17.58 -10.09
C THR A 222 -5.29 18.63 -10.92
N PRO A 223 -6.15 19.46 -10.32
CA PRO A 223 -6.73 20.61 -11.00
C PRO A 223 -5.65 21.56 -11.53
N ALA A 224 -5.81 22.01 -12.77
CA ALA A 224 -4.93 22.97 -13.41
C ALA A 224 -5.70 23.79 -14.44
N LYS A 225 -5.02 24.75 -15.07
CA LYS A 225 -5.52 25.48 -16.24
C LYS A 225 -4.61 25.28 -17.44
N ASP A 226 -5.20 25.19 -18.62
CA ASP A 226 -4.45 25.19 -19.88
C ASP A 226 -3.95 26.60 -20.26
N SER A 227 -3.28 26.72 -21.41
CA SER A 227 -2.75 28.00 -21.89
C SER A 227 -3.83 29.04 -22.21
N GLN A 228 -5.09 28.64 -22.32
CA GLN A 228 -6.24 29.51 -22.55
C GLN A 228 -6.95 29.90 -21.24
N GLY A 229 -6.43 29.43 -20.09
CA GLY A 229 -7.04 29.66 -18.78
C GLY A 229 -8.25 28.75 -18.49
N THR A 230 -8.48 27.71 -19.29
CA THR A 230 -9.59 26.78 -19.12
C THR A 230 -9.25 25.77 -18.02
N ASP A 231 -10.19 25.53 -17.10
CA ASP A 231 -10.03 24.51 -16.06
C ASP A 231 -9.96 23.10 -16.66
N ILE A 232 -8.93 22.36 -16.27
CA ILE A 232 -8.63 21.00 -16.69
C ILE A 232 -8.25 20.14 -15.48
N LEU A 233 -8.28 18.81 -15.67
CA LEU A 233 -7.57 17.86 -14.84
C LEU A 233 -6.30 17.44 -15.58
N LEU A 234 -5.15 17.77 -15.00
CA LEU A 234 -3.85 17.35 -15.48
C LEU A 234 -3.41 16.14 -14.65
N GLY A 235 -3.03 15.05 -15.30
CA GLY A 235 -2.61 13.85 -14.59
C GLY A 235 -1.60 13.03 -15.37
N ALA A 236 -1.16 11.93 -14.76
CA ALA A 236 -0.30 10.95 -15.39
C ALA A 236 -0.95 9.57 -15.34
N CYS A 237 -0.73 8.78 -16.39
CA CYS A 237 -1.17 7.40 -16.53
C CYS A 237 0.01 6.53 -16.98
N LEU A 238 -0.25 5.25 -17.27
CA LEU A 238 0.76 4.31 -17.78
C LEU A 238 1.40 4.78 -19.10
N ASP A 239 0.62 5.44 -19.97
CA ASP A 239 1.05 5.80 -21.33
C ASP A 239 1.73 7.18 -21.41
N GLY A 240 1.45 8.07 -20.46
CA GLY A 240 1.91 9.44 -20.54
C GLY A 240 1.28 10.41 -19.55
N ILE A 241 1.32 11.68 -19.90
CA ILE A 241 0.65 12.77 -19.19
C ILE A 241 -0.64 13.07 -19.92
N PHE A 242 -1.77 13.04 -19.21
CA PHE A 242 -3.08 13.31 -19.79
C PHE A 242 -3.66 14.64 -19.33
N VAL A 243 -4.49 15.22 -20.19
CA VAL A 243 -5.29 16.41 -19.94
C VAL A 243 -6.75 16.08 -20.21
N LYS A 244 -7.57 16.13 -19.16
CA LYS A 244 -9.02 15.89 -19.24
C LYS A 244 -9.76 17.22 -19.04
N HIS A 245 -10.52 17.62 -20.05
CA HIS A 245 -11.39 18.80 -19.96
C HIS A 245 -12.74 18.43 -19.33
N LYS A 246 -13.35 19.35 -18.60
CA LYS A 246 -14.69 19.16 -18.01
C LYS A 246 -15.82 19.11 -19.05
N ASN A 247 -15.56 19.55 -20.28
CA ASN A 247 -16.54 19.66 -21.37
C ASN A 247 -16.77 18.35 -22.15
N GLY A 248 -16.34 17.20 -21.62
CA GLY A 248 -16.57 15.88 -22.22
C GLY A 248 -15.71 15.56 -23.44
N ARG A 249 -14.74 16.42 -23.79
CA ARG A 249 -13.76 16.10 -24.84
C ARG A 249 -12.93 14.87 -24.44
N PRO A 250 -12.56 14.00 -25.41
CA PRO A 250 -11.63 12.92 -25.15
C PRO A 250 -10.34 13.45 -24.49
N PRO A 251 -9.78 12.75 -23.49
CA PRO A 251 -8.52 13.16 -22.88
C PRO A 251 -7.40 13.23 -23.93
N LEU A 252 -6.63 14.32 -23.90
CA LEU A 252 -5.38 14.42 -24.65
C LEU A 252 -4.28 13.72 -23.88
N VAL A 253 -3.45 12.88 -24.53
CA VAL A 253 -2.32 12.18 -23.89
C VAL A 253 -1.02 12.53 -24.60
N PHE A 254 -0.07 13.10 -23.86
CA PHE A 254 1.32 13.26 -24.26
C PHE A 254 2.10 12.01 -23.88
N LYS A 255 2.48 11.19 -24.86
CA LYS A 255 3.08 9.88 -24.56
C LYS A 255 4.47 10.02 -23.96
N TRP A 256 4.86 9.09 -23.09
CA TRP A 256 6.18 9.13 -22.44
C TRP A 256 7.36 9.21 -23.43
N ASN A 257 7.27 8.56 -24.59
CA ASN A 257 8.31 8.59 -25.61
C ASN A 257 8.35 9.90 -26.43
N GLU A 258 7.34 10.75 -26.32
CA GLU A 258 7.25 12.05 -26.98
C GLU A 258 7.71 13.20 -26.07
N ILE A 259 7.84 12.95 -24.76
CA ILE A 259 8.26 13.94 -23.76
C ILE A 259 9.78 13.90 -23.61
N ASN A 260 10.44 14.99 -24.01
CA ASN A 260 11.88 15.17 -23.85
C ASN A 260 12.23 15.60 -22.42
N ASN A 261 11.52 16.60 -21.91
CA ASN A 261 11.80 17.19 -20.61
C ASN A 261 10.51 17.71 -19.93
N MET A 262 10.56 17.81 -18.61
CA MET A 262 9.48 18.31 -17.77
C MET A 262 10.05 19.29 -16.75
N THR A 263 9.49 20.50 -16.69
CA THR A 263 10.00 21.56 -15.83
C THR A 263 8.87 22.22 -15.06
N HIS A 264 9.22 22.97 -14.01
CA HIS A 264 8.27 23.82 -13.32
C HIS A 264 8.88 25.21 -13.11
N ASN A 265 8.04 26.25 -13.14
CA ASN A 265 8.44 27.63 -12.87
C ASN A 265 7.27 28.37 -12.22
N LYS A 266 7.45 28.90 -11.00
CA LYS A 266 6.36 29.47 -10.20
C LYS A 266 5.18 28.46 -10.16
N SER A 267 3.96 28.87 -10.44
CA SER A 267 2.79 28.01 -10.51
C SER A 267 2.60 27.31 -11.88
N PHE A 268 3.61 27.26 -12.74
CA PHE A 268 3.51 26.60 -14.05
C PHE A 268 4.28 25.29 -14.07
N PHE A 269 3.66 24.29 -14.68
CA PHE A 269 4.28 23.02 -15.08
C PHE A 269 4.35 22.96 -16.61
N ALA A 270 5.50 22.57 -17.16
CA ALA A 270 5.74 22.61 -18.60
C ALA A 270 6.28 21.28 -19.13
N LEU A 271 5.83 20.93 -20.35
CA LEU A 271 6.29 19.79 -21.12
C LEU A 271 7.04 20.27 -22.35
N GLU A 272 8.26 19.79 -22.53
CA GLU A 272 9.01 19.93 -23.78
C GLU A 272 8.88 18.63 -24.58
N LEU A 273 8.31 18.72 -25.78
CA LEU A 273 8.07 17.56 -26.63
C LEU A 273 9.17 17.43 -27.68
N THR A 274 9.57 16.21 -28.01
CA THR A 274 10.67 15.94 -28.96
C THR A 274 10.42 16.52 -30.35
N ASN A 275 9.16 16.67 -30.74
CA ASN A 275 8.73 17.10 -32.07
C ASN A 275 8.16 18.53 -32.11
N LYS A 276 8.30 19.32 -31.03
CA LYS A 276 7.84 20.71 -30.99
C LYS A 276 8.90 21.62 -30.39
N GLU A 277 9.07 22.80 -30.98
CA GLU A 277 9.97 23.82 -30.43
C GLU A 277 9.38 24.50 -29.20
N GLU A 278 8.05 24.67 -29.15
CA GLU A 278 7.37 25.31 -28.03
C GLU A 278 6.98 24.31 -26.93
N SER A 279 7.24 24.70 -25.67
CA SER A 279 6.79 23.96 -24.50
C SER A 279 5.27 24.10 -24.30
N VAL A 280 4.60 23.01 -23.95
CA VAL A 280 3.19 23.04 -23.51
C VAL A 280 3.15 23.37 -22.02
N GLN A 281 2.36 24.37 -21.61
CA GLN A 281 2.31 24.84 -20.23
C GLN A 281 0.94 24.69 -19.60
N PHE A 282 0.94 24.36 -18.31
CA PHE A 282 -0.23 24.23 -17.46
C PHE A 282 -0.02 25.05 -16.18
N GLN A 283 -1.02 25.83 -15.80
CA GLN A 283 -1.01 26.60 -14.57
C GLN A 283 -1.65 25.79 -13.45
N THR A 284 -0.89 25.46 -12.41
CA THR A 284 -1.39 24.86 -11.16
C THR A 284 -1.82 25.95 -10.17
N GLU A 285 -2.43 25.53 -9.06
CA GLU A 285 -2.87 26.43 -7.99
C GLU A 285 -1.75 27.33 -7.45
N ASP A 286 -0.59 26.74 -7.16
CA ASP A 286 0.56 27.43 -6.59
C ASP A 286 1.90 26.81 -7.00
N LEU A 287 3.01 27.41 -6.52
CA LEU A 287 4.37 26.90 -6.73
C LEU A 287 4.62 25.53 -6.07
N GLU A 288 3.97 25.26 -4.95
CA GLU A 288 4.17 23.99 -4.23
C GLU A 288 3.58 22.84 -5.06
N THR A 289 2.40 23.05 -5.63
CA THR A 289 1.69 22.12 -6.48
C THR A 289 2.42 21.89 -7.81
N SER A 290 2.92 22.94 -8.48
CA SER A 290 3.69 22.77 -9.74
C SER A 290 4.95 21.94 -9.52
N LYS A 291 5.67 22.20 -8.42
CA LYS A 291 6.87 21.46 -8.03
C LYS A 291 6.53 20.01 -7.69
N TYR A 292 5.43 19.77 -6.99
CA TYR A 292 4.94 18.43 -6.68
C TYR A 292 4.60 17.65 -7.96
N VAL A 293 3.76 18.23 -8.84
CA VAL A 293 3.32 17.59 -10.09
C VAL A 293 4.54 17.25 -10.96
N CYS A 294 5.48 18.18 -11.10
CA CYS A 294 6.71 17.95 -11.86
C CYS A 294 7.52 16.78 -11.31
N ARG A 295 7.78 16.76 -9.99
CA ARG A 295 8.50 15.65 -9.34
C ARG A 295 7.80 14.31 -9.57
N MET A 296 6.48 14.25 -9.39
CA MET A 296 5.71 13.03 -9.57
C MET A 296 5.72 12.54 -11.03
N CYS A 297 5.60 13.44 -12.00
CA CYS A 297 5.67 13.09 -13.42
C CYS A 297 7.08 12.63 -13.83
N LEU A 298 8.14 13.27 -13.32
CA LEU A 298 9.52 12.83 -13.52
C LEU A 298 9.76 11.42 -12.96
N ALA A 299 9.26 11.15 -11.75
CA ALA A 299 9.37 9.83 -11.13
C ALA A 299 8.63 8.75 -11.93
N ARG A 300 7.41 9.05 -12.43
CA ARG A 300 6.64 8.16 -13.31
C ARG A 300 7.34 7.92 -14.65
N HIS A 301 7.91 8.96 -15.26
CA HIS A 301 8.67 8.81 -16.49
C HIS A 301 9.92 7.93 -16.30
N LYS A 302 10.63 8.09 -15.17
CA LYS A 302 11.75 7.22 -14.79
C LYS A 302 11.29 5.76 -14.65
N PHE A 303 10.19 5.52 -13.94
CA PHE A 303 9.59 4.20 -13.79
C PHE A 303 9.19 3.57 -15.14
N TYR A 304 8.59 4.35 -16.04
CA TYR A 304 8.28 3.91 -17.40
C TYR A 304 9.54 3.44 -18.16
N LYS A 305 10.63 4.22 -18.13
CA LYS A 305 11.87 3.86 -18.82
C LYS A 305 12.49 2.56 -18.30
N ILE A 306 12.46 2.35 -16.98
CA ILE A 306 12.95 1.12 -16.34
C ILE A 306 12.10 -0.08 -16.77
N ASN A 307 10.77 0.01 -16.68
CA ASN A 307 9.88 -1.09 -17.02
C ASN A 307 9.86 -1.42 -18.51
N LYS A 308 9.97 -0.42 -19.39
CA LYS A 308 10.11 -0.65 -20.83
C LYS A 308 11.38 -1.44 -21.14
N SER A 309 12.49 -1.07 -20.51
CA SER A 309 13.77 -1.76 -20.69
C SER A 309 13.67 -3.20 -20.18
N ASN A 310 13.14 -3.40 -18.97
CA ASN A 310 12.97 -4.73 -18.37
C ASN A 310 12.04 -5.64 -19.18
N ASN A 311 10.94 -5.11 -19.72
CA ASN A 311 10.04 -5.88 -20.59
C ASN A 311 10.73 -6.30 -21.89
N LEU A 312 11.56 -5.43 -22.49
CA LEU A 312 12.34 -5.81 -23.68
C LEU A 312 13.33 -6.94 -23.37
N TYR A 313 13.97 -6.93 -22.19
CA TYR A 313 14.88 -8.01 -21.77
C TYR A 313 14.13 -9.31 -21.43
N MET A 314 12.99 -9.23 -20.72
CA MET A 314 12.16 -10.40 -20.38
C MET A 314 11.52 -11.04 -21.62
N ASN A 315 11.09 -10.25 -22.60
CA ASN A 315 10.53 -10.78 -23.84
C ASN A 315 11.63 -11.39 -24.75
N SER A 316 12.89 -11.04 -24.53
CA SER A 316 14.06 -11.62 -25.22
C SER A 316 14.63 -12.86 -24.52
N GLN A 317 14.28 -13.14 -23.26
CA GLN A 317 14.89 -14.22 -22.48
C GLN A 317 13.82 -14.99 -21.68
N HIS A 318 13.19 -15.98 -22.32
CA HIS A 318 12.57 -17.12 -21.64
C HIS A 318 13.64 -18.04 -21.02
N GLY A 319 14.51 -17.50 -20.17
CA GLY A 319 15.56 -18.28 -19.53
C GLY A 319 16.47 -17.44 -18.67
N TYR A 320 16.61 -17.88 -17.41
CA TYR A 320 17.60 -17.47 -16.41
C TYR A 320 17.22 -16.28 -15.53
N TYR A 321 16.73 -16.63 -14.33
CA TYR A 321 16.68 -15.81 -13.13
C TYR A 321 17.98 -15.04 -12.91
N TYR A 322 17.90 -13.74 -12.59
CA TYR A 322 19.02 -13.03 -11.99
C TYR A 322 18.64 -12.11 -10.83
N HIS A 323 19.52 -12.14 -9.84
CA HIS A 323 19.54 -11.43 -8.57
C HIS A 323 19.73 -9.91 -8.74
N SER A 324 19.01 -9.12 -7.94
CA SER A 324 19.35 -7.74 -7.66
C SER A 324 20.61 -7.67 -6.77
N GLN A 325 21.73 -7.21 -7.33
CA GLN A 325 22.90 -6.82 -6.54
C GLN A 325 22.78 -5.34 -6.16
N THR A 326 22.72 -5.06 -4.86
CA THR A 326 23.09 -3.78 -4.29
C THR A 326 24.38 -3.96 -3.48
N SER A 327 25.46 -3.41 -4.03
CA SER A 327 26.63 -2.79 -3.37
C SER A 327 27.30 -3.51 -2.18
N LEU A 328 28.51 -4.03 -2.41
CA LEU A 328 29.70 -3.68 -1.62
C LEU A 328 30.94 -3.68 -2.54
N ASP A 329 31.64 -2.55 -2.57
CA ASP A 329 32.94 -2.38 -3.19
C ASP A 329 34.00 -3.33 -2.60
N ARG A 330 34.74 -4.03 -3.47
CA ARG A 330 36.19 -4.23 -3.31
C ARG A 330 36.87 -4.26 -4.67
N SER A 331 37.95 -3.48 -4.77
CA SER A 331 38.77 -3.27 -5.96
C SER A 331 39.46 -4.54 -6.48
N PRO A 332 39.80 -4.60 -7.79
CA PRO A 332 40.46 -5.77 -8.39
C PRO A 332 41.99 -5.62 -8.39
N LEU A 333 42.71 -6.63 -7.90
CA LEU A 333 44.13 -6.85 -8.23
C LEU A 333 44.45 -8.35 -8.41
N GLU A 334 44.75 -8.66 -9.67
CA GLU A 334 45.80 -9.54 -10.24
C GLU A 334 46.00 -11.03 -9.87
N TYR A 335 45.89 -11.83 -10.94
CA TYR A 335 46.71 -12.95 -11.44
C TYR A 335 47.19 -14.09 -10.51
N GLY A 336 46.89 -15.32 -10.94
CA GLY A 336 47.67 -16.50 -10.54
C GLY A 336 47.04 -17.87 -10.79
N ASN A 337 47.08 -18.32 -12.04
CA ASN A 337 47.33 -19.69 -12.55
C ASN A 337 46.83 -20.98 -11.82
N SER A 338 46.40 -21.92 -12.66
CA SER A 338 46.52 -23.39 -12.58
C SER A 338 45.40 -24.25 -11.96
N GLY A 339 45.05 -25.32 -12.71
CA GLY A 339 44.72 -26.64 -12.15
C GLY A 339 43.25 -27.05 -12.20
N GLY A 340 42.92 -27.99 -13.10
CA GLY A 340 41.59 -28.58 -13.24
C GLY A 340 41.16 -29.52 -12.11
N GLY A 341 39.90 -29.94 -12.13
CA GLY A 341 39.40 -31.02 -11.29
C GLY A 341 37.87 -31.05 -11.15
N ASN A 342 37.24 -32.08 -11.72
CA ASN A 342 35.85 -32.48 -11.52
C ASN A 342 35.48 -32.62 -10.02
N GLY A 343 34.27 -32.20 -9.63
CA GLY A 343 33.79 -32.39 -8.25
C GLY A 343 32.32 -32.05 -8.00
N ARG A 344 31.47 -33.06 -8.20
CA ARG A 344 30.08 -33.28 -7.77
C ARG A 344 29.42 -32.28 -6.78
N LEU A 345 28.23 -31.84 -7.19
CA LEU A 345 27.21 -31.10 -6.43
C LEU A 345 26.65 -31.92 -5.27
N ARG A 346 26.52 -31.33 -4.07
CA ARG A 346 25.69 -31.82 -2.97
C ARG A 346 24.83 -30.66 -2.46
N ASN A 347 23.53 -30.76 -2.72
CA ASN A 347 22.50 -29.82 -2.30
C ASN A 347 21.98 -30.22 -0.91
N GLY A 348 21.97 -29.31 0.05
CA GLY A 348 21.48 -29.54 1.41
C GLY A 348 20.52 -28.43 1.82
N SER A 349 19.22 -28.69 1.65
CA SER A 349 18.14 -27.87 2.20
C SER A 349 17.63 -28.53 3.48
N VAL A 350 17.47 -27.74 4.54
CA VAL A 350 17.04 -28.19 5.87
C VAL A 350 15.74 -27.47 6.23
N TYR A 351 14.86 -28.23 6.88
CA TYR A 351 13.62 -27.88 7.59
C TYR A 351 12.31 -28.12 6.83
N SER A 352 11.84 -29.36 6.97
CA SER A 352 10.43 -29.72 7.08
C SER A 352 10.30 -30.57 8.36
N ALA A 353 9.35 -30.27 9.24
CA ALA A 353 9.07 -31.07 10.43
C ALA A 353 7.58 -31.40 10.50
N HIS A 354 7.28 -32.70 10.53
CA HIS A 354 6.02 -33.28 10.93
C HIS A 354 6.22 -34.14 12.20
N SER A 355 5.11 -34.30 12.90
CA SER A 355 4.82 -34.91 14.21
C SER A 355 5.30 -36.35 14.45
N THR A 356 5.40 -36.77 15.73
CA THR A 356 4.67 -37.90 16.34
C THR A 356 5.05 -38.16 17.82
N SER A 357 4.08 -38.72 18.53
CA SER A 357 3.96 -39.10 19.95
C SER A 357 4.66 -40.42 20.35
N SER A 358 5.00 -40.62 21.65
CA SER A 358 4.69 -41.82 22.49
C SER A 358 5.40 -41.85 23.88
N LEU A 359 4.76 -42.55 24.83
CA LEU A 359 4.87 -42.58 26.30
C LEU A 359 6.07 -43.34 26.92
N THR A 360 6.44 -43.04 28.18
CA THR A 360 6.69 -43.98 29.31
C THR A 360 7.07 -43.26 30.63
N ASN A 361 6.59 -43.78 31.77
CA ASN A 361 6.81 -43.39 33.20
C ASN A 361 7.20 -44.70 33.96
N PRO A 362 7.52 -44.82 35.30
CA PRO A 362 7.32 -43.88 36.44
C PRO A 362 8.32 -43.90 37.67
N GLN A 363 8.08 -42.97 38.62
CA GLN A 363 8.17 -43.04 40.12
C GLN A 363 9.24 -42.28 41.00
N HIS A 364 8.69 -41.33 41.79
CA HIS A 364 8.86 -40.86 43.20
C HIS A 364 10.20 -40.44 43.87
N TYR A 365 10.23 -39.21 44.45
CA TYR A 365 10.22 -38.88 45.90
C TYR A 365 9.90 -37.37 46.13
N MET A 366 9.32 -37.01 47.30
CA MET A 366 8.75 -35.70 47.69
C MET A 366 9.65 -34.85 48.61
N GLN A 367 9.57 -33.50 48.54
CA GLN A 367 9.44 -32.47 49.63
C GLN A 367 9.79 -31.01 49.11
N PRO A 368 9.35 -29.89 49.75
CA PRO A 368 8.70 -28.76 49.05
C PRO A 368 9.29 -27.32 49.18
N SER A 369 8.76 -26.43 48.31
CA SER A 369 8.57 -24.94 48.39
C SER A 369 9.72 -23.98 48.01
N PRO A 370 9.47 -22.71 47.55
CA PRO A 370 8.21 -22.02 47.18
C PRO A 370 8.20 -21.28 45.81
N MET A 371 6.98 -20.89 45.43
CA MET A 371 6.48 -20.08 44.30
C MET A 371 7.39 -19.00 43.66
N SER A 372 7.42 -19.01 42.32
CA SER A 372 7.14 -17.81 41.52
C SER A 372 6.41 -18.21 40.23
N SER A 373 5.25 -17.61 40.01
CA SER A 373 4.26 -18.01 39.02
C SER A 373 4.60 -17.45 37.64
N ASN A 374 4.81 -18.34 36.67
CA ASN A 374 4.71 -18.05 35.24
C ASN A 374 3.67 -19.02 34.68
N PRO A 375 2.48 -18.59 34.22
CA PRO A 375 1.60 -19.48 33.51
C PRO A 375 2.03 -19.52 32.03
N SER A 376 2.83 -20.55 31.72
CA SER A 376 2.83 -21.17 30.40
C SER A 376 1.49 -21.90 30.24
N ILE A 377 0.68 -21.55 29.25
CA ILE A 377 -0.47 -22.36 28.83
C ILE A 377 -0.21 -22.85 27.41
N THR A 378 -0.11 -24.17 27.31
CA THR A 378 -0.17 -24.97 26.09
C THR A 378 -1.57 -24.96 25.50
N GLY A 379 -1.64 -25.17 24.18
CA GLY A 379 -2.82 -24.97 23.35
C GLY A 379 -4.08 -25.71 23.78
N SER A 380 -5.20 -25.08 23.43
CA SER A 380 -6.48 -25.71 23.16
C SER A 380 -7.05 -25.05 21.91
N ASP A 381 -7.51 -25.89 20.98
CA ASP A 381 -8.35 -25.51 19.86
C ASP A 381 -9.52 -24.68 20.36
N ILE A 382 -9.52 -23.40 20.01
CA ILE A 382 -10.68 -22.52 20.15
C ILE A 382 -10.79 -21.79 18.82
N THR A 383 -11.77 -22.22 18.02
CA THR A 383 -12.38 -21.42 16.97
C THR A 383 -12.76 -20.06 17.56
N ARG A 384 -11.92 -19.04 17.32
CA ARG A 384 -12.16 -17.67 17.79
C ARG A 384 -13.32 -17.07 16.98
N PRO A 385 -14.42 -16.63 17.63
CA PRO A 385 -15.57 -16.08 16.91
C PRO A 385 -15.39 -14.67 16.32
N ASP A 386 -14.23 -14.02 16.47
CA ASP A 386 -14.09 -12.58 16.18
C ASP A 386 -12.87 -12.23 15.28
N TYR A 387 -12.43 -13.14 14.42
CA TYR A 387 -11.48 -12.76 13.37
C TYR A 387 -12.22 -12.02 12.24
N VAL A 388 -12.12 -10.69 12.23
CA VAL A 388 -12.50 -9.87 11.07
C VAL A 388 -11.21 -9.61 10.27
N PRO A 389 -11.10 -10.10 9.02
CA PRO A 389 -9.95 -9.83 8.16
C PRO A 389 -9.66 -8.32 8.05
N SER A 390 -8.41 -7.93 8.31
CA SER A 390 -7.94 -6.55 8.20
C SER A 390 -7.92 -6.14 6.72
N GLY A 391 -8.87 -5.29 6.33
CA GLY A 391 -9.14 -4.92 4.94
C GLY A 391 -10.63 -4.71 4.64
N ILE A 392 -11.50 -5.01 5.61
CA ILE A 392 -12.93 -4.82 5.50
C ILE A 392 -13.36 -3.52 6.18
N TYR A 393 -13.82 -2.56 5.40
CA TYR A 393 -14.55 -1.40 5.93
C TYR A 393 -15.95 -1.87 6.36
N ARG A 394 -16.24 -1.91 7.65
CA ARG A 394 -17.62 -1.99 8.12
C ARG A 394 -18.34 -0.72 7.71
N ARG A 395 -19.62 -0.83 7.31
CA ARG A 395 -20.44 0.37 7.17
C ARG A 395 -20.53 1.07 8.54
N PRO A 396 -20.42 2.40 8.60
CA PRO A 396 -20.72 3.13 9.83
C PRO A 396 -22.16 2.81 10.23
N GLU A 397 -22.40 2.43 11.49
CA GLU A 397 -23.76 2.39 12.02
C GLU A 397 -24.31 3.82 11.99
N VAL A 398 -25.50 4.02 11.41
CA VAL A 398 -26.16 5.33 11.34
C VAL A 398 -26.58 5.72 12.76
N GLY A 399 -25.65 6.30 13.52
CA GLY A 399 -25.98 7.03 14.73
C GLY A 399 -26.76 8.27 14.31
N HIS A 400 -27.98 8.44 14.83
CA HIS A 400 -28.73 9.68 14.71
C HIS A 400 -27.89 10.84 15.29
N VAL A 401 -27.20 11.57 14.42
CA VAL A 401 -26.56 12.83 14.78
C VAL A 401 -27.64 13.90 14.71
N HIS A 402 -28.17 14.28 15.87
CA HIS A 402 -28.92 15.52 16.03
C HIS A 402 -28.00 16.69 15.66
N PHE A 403 -28.17 17.25 14.46
CA PHE A 403 -27.65 18.56 14.12
C PHE A 403 -28.48 19.61 14.88
N ASN A 404 -27.95 20.10 16.00
CA ASN A 404 -28.41 21.36 16.58
C ASN A 404 -27.90 22.51 15.70
N LEU A 405 -28.77 23.02 14.85
CA LEU A 405 -28.57 24.30 14.18
C LEU A 405 -28.69 25.44 15.21
N PRO A 406 -27.77 26.43 15.24
CA PRO A 406 -27.97 27.63 16.03
C PRO A 406 -29.05 28.49 15.37
N SER A 407 -30.10 28.80 16.13
CA SER A 407 -31.13 29.77 15.78
C SER A 407 -30.52 31.13 15.46
N GLY A 408 -30.79 31.62 14.25
CA GLY A 408 -30.37 32.94 13.80
C GLY A 408 -30.99 34.08 14.62
N ALA A 409 -30.18 35.12 14.84
CA ALA A 409 -30.68 36.45 15.16
C ALA A 409 -31.25 37.05 13.87
N ALA A 410 -32.53 37.42 13.89
CA ALA A 410 -33.14 38.34 12.95
C ALA A 410 -33.40 39.68 13.66
N VAL A 411 -33.32 40.73 12.84
CA VAL A 411 -33.62 42.15 13.08
C VAL A 411 -34.78 42.40 14.04
#